data_AF-U2WK88-F1
#
_entry.id   AF-U2WK88-F1
#
_cell.length_a   1.000
_cell.length_b   1.000
_cell.length_c   1.000
_cell.angle_alpha   90.00
_cell.angle_beta   90.00
_cell.angle_gamma   90.00
#
_symmetry.space_group_name_H-M   'P 1'
#
loop_
_entity.id
_entity.type
_entity.pdbx_description
1 polymer ?
#
loop_
_entity_poly.entity_id
_entity_poly.type
_entity_poly.pdbx_seq_one_letter_code
_entity_poly.pdbx_strand_id
1 'polypeptide(L)'
;MEDKEINPIDKEERDKIIKTEGNICVLASAGSGKTSILVKKLEFDIEKEKNHYNFVAITFTNKAATELRDKIVKKERVFIGTIDSFLEKEIIDIFIKSIEDNIPEKFYYSYQKKDKFCNYNDGLKKLKEYKIFGTYDNDIQKLGKNFKCELALKLLKKSVRVQEYLKYKYKKIFIDEYQDSDQGMHELFCYFAKELGIKLFIVGDDKQSIYGWRGAKVQNFKNIVENNIEKISFNIFRLHHNFRSHINITLFSQILSEKNIEKIEKTNEKVIFYKKSTGNKKEDIQDIIKRQ
;
A
#
# COMPACT_ATOMS: atom_id res chain seq x y z
N MET A 1 9.77 -30.38 -20.90
CA MET A 1 8.80 -30.58 -19.80
C MET A 1 7.86 -29.40 -19.88
N GLU A 2 6.65 -29.61 -20.39
CA GLU A 2 5.62 -28.59 -20.45
C GLU A 2 5.35 -28.12 -19.02
N ASP A 3 5.43 -26.80 -18.80
CA ASP A 3 4.99 -26.15 -17.56
C ASP A 3 3.52 -26.51 -17.36
N LYS A 4 3.25 -27.52 -16.52
CA LYS A 4 1.91 -27.76 -16.01
C LYS A 4 1.50 -26.50 -15.28
N GLU A 5 0.62 -25.73 -15.90
CA GLU A 5 0.03 -24.52 -15.33
C GLU A 5 -0.60 -24.93 -13.99
N ILE A 6 0.10 -24.64 -12.88
CA ILE A 6 -0.37 -24.98 -11.54
C ILE A 6 -1.58 -24.11 -11.31
N ASN A 7 -2.76 -24.70 -11.45
CA ASN A 7 -4.00 -24.02 -11.20
C ASN A 7 -4.08 -23.75 -9.70
N PRO A 8 -4.03 -22.48 -9.25
CA PRO A 8 -3.96 -22.20 -7.84
C PRO A 8 -5.28 -22.55 -7.17
N ILE A 9 -5.21 -22.94 -5.89
CA ILE A 9 -6.40 -23.35 -5.12
C ILE A 9 -7.45 -22.22 -5.01
N ASP A 10 -7.00 -20.96 -5.13
CA ASP A 10 -7.81 -19.75 -5.07
C ASP A 10 -8.11 -19.17 -6.48
N LYS A 11 -8.11 -20.00 -7.54
CA LYS A 11 -8.35 -19.56 -8.92
C LYS A 11 -9.66 -18.78 -9.08
N GLU A 12 -10.76 -19.31 -8.53
CA GLU A 12 -12.07 -18.65 -8.62
C GLU A 12 -12.07 -17.27 -7.95
N GLU A 13 -11.39 -17.15 -6.81
CA GLU A 13 -11.22 -15.87 -6.10
C GLU A 13 -10.44 -14.88 -6.95
N ARG A 14 -9.33 -15.33 -7.57
CA ARG A 14 -8.54 -14.51 -8.49
C ARG A 14 -9.37 -14.04 -9.68
N ASP A 15 -10.16 -14.91 -10.29
CA ASP A 15 -11.02 -14.56 -11.42
C ASP A 15 -12.12 -13.56 -11.00
N LYS A 16 -12.67 -13.70 -9.79
CA LYS A 16 -13.58 -12.70 -9.20
C LYS A 16 -12.89 -11.36 -9.02
N ILE A 17 -11.68 -11.31 -8.43
CA ILE A 17 -10.90 -10.07 -8.27
C ILE A 17 -10.74 -9.34 -9.61
N ILE A 18 -10.40 -10.07 -10.67
CA ILE A 18 -10.21 -9.48 -12.02
C ILE A 18 -11.50 -8.83 -12.52
N LYS A 19 -12.66 -9.46 -12.33
CA LYS A 19 -13.94 -8.98 -12.88
C LYS A 19 -14.66 -7.97 -12.00
N THR A 20 -14.34 -7.90 -10.71
CA THR A 20 -14.99 -7.00 -9.76
C THR A 20 -14.69 -5.53 -10.06
N GLU A 21 -15.71 -4.70 -9.88
CA GLU A 21 -15.62 -3.25 -10.03
C GLU A 21 -15.65 -2.52 -8.68
N GLY A 22 -15.38 -1.22 -8.68
CA GLY A 22 -15.39 -0.40 -7.47
C GLY A 22 -14.08 -0.50 -6.67
N ASN A 23 -14.17 -0.30 -5.35
CA ASN A 23 -13.01 -0.42 -4.48
C ASN A 23 -12.78 -1.89 -4.13
N ILE A 24 -11.52 -2.31 -4.14
CA ILE A 24 -11.12 -3.70 -3.92
C ILE A 24 -9.97 -3.71 -2.92
N CYS A 25 -10.06 -4.60 -1.94
CA CYS A 25 -8.98 -4.90 -1.01
C CYS A 25 -8.67 -6.38 -1.07
N VAL A 26 -7.41 -6.71 -1.41
CA VAL A 26 -6.93 -8.09 -1.47
C VAL A 26 -5.96 -8.32 -0.32
N LEU A 27 -6.38 -9.16 0.64
CA LEU A 27 -5.50 -9.67 1.69
C LEU A 27 -4.74 -10.86 1.13
N ALA A 28 -3.42 -10.74 1.01
CA ALA A 28 -2.62 -11.68 0.24
C ALA A 28 -1.37 -12.09 1.02
N SER A 29 -1.33 -13.35 1.47
CA SER A 29 -0.19 -13.87 2.25
C SER A 29 1.14 -13.79 1.49
N ALA A 30 2.27 -13.87 2.19
CA ALA A 30 3.59 -13.93 1.57
C ALA A 30 3.66 -14.99 0.45
N GLY A 31 4.19 -14.61 -0.72
CA GLY A 31 4.34 -15.51 -1.86
C GLY A 31 3.05 -15.82 -2.64
N SER A 32 1.92 -15.17 -2.32
CA SER A 32 0.62 -15.43 -2.99
C SER A 32 0.42 -14.74 -4.34
N GLY A 33 1.43 -14.00 -4.82
CA GLY A 33 1.36 -13.28 -6.09
C GLY A 33 0.55 -11.99 -6.01
N LYS A 34 0.55 -11.28 -4.86
CA LYS A 34 -0.14 -9.99 -4.65
C LYS A 34 0.16 -8.94 -5.74
N THR A 35 1.44 -8.74 -6.07
CA THR A 35 1.85 -7.82 -7.14
C THR A 35 1.40 -8.32 -8.52
N SER A 36 1.39 -9.65 -8.75
CA SER A 36 0.95 -10.22 -10.02
C SER A 36 -0.56 -10.05 -10.25
N ILE A 37 -1.38 -10.23 -9.21
CA ILE A 37 -2.83 -9.99 -9.30
C ILE A 37 -3.15 -8.50 -9.49
N LEU A 38 -2.38 -7.62 -8.83
CA LEU A 38 -2.47 -6.17 -9.00
C LEU A 38 -2.24 -5.78 -10.46
N VAL A 39 -1.15 -6.26 -11.07
CA VAL A 39 -0.83 -5.99 -12.48
C VAL A 39 -1.90 -6.56 -13.42
N LYS A 40 -2.33 -7.82 -13.21
CA LYS A 40 -3.40 -8.42 -14.02
C LYS A 40 -4.70 -7.62 -13.97
N LYS A 41 -5.10 -7.16 -12.79
CA LYS A 41 -6.31 -6.33 -12.64
C LYS A 41 -6.14 -4.96 -13.30
N LEU A 42 -4.98 -4.34 -13.14
CA LEU A 42 -4.68 -3.05 -13.77
C LEU A 42 -4.78 -3.15 -15.30
N GLU A 43 -4.15 -4.14 -15.92
CA GLU A 43 -4.21 -4.36 -17.38
C GLU A 43 -5.64 -4.63 -17.85
N PHE A 44 -6.39 -5.45 -17.11
CA PHE A 44 -7.81 -5.70 -17.39
C PHE A 44 -8.66 -4.42 -17.33
N ASP A 45 -8.44 -3.58 -16.31
CA ASP A 45 -9.15 -2.31 -16.16
C ASP A 45 -8.78 -1.31 -17.27
N ILE A 46 -7.52 -1.29 -17.70
CA ILE A 46 -7.06 -0.47 -18.83
C ILE A 46 -7.75 -0.90 -20.14
N GLU A 47 -7.88 -2.21 -20.37
CA GLU A 47 -8.54 -2.76 -21.56
C GLU A 47 -10.03 -2.43 -21.62
N LYS A 48 -10.69 -2.46 -20.45
CA LYS A 48 -12.11 -2.17 -20.33
C LYS A 48 -12.41 -0.67 -20.39
N GLU A 49 -11.45 0.19 -20.03
CA GLU A 49 -11.65 1.63 -19.97
C GLU A 49 -11.64 2.26 -21.37
N LYS A 50 -12.85 2.59 -21.83
CA LYS A 50 -13.14 3.21 -23.13
C LYS A 50 -12.91 4.73 -23.16
N ASN A 51 -12.86 5.39 -22.00
CA ASN A 51 -12.61 6.82 -21.91
C ASN A 51 -11.11 7.12 -21.78
N HIS A 52 -10.74 8.40 -21.76
CA HIS A 52 -9.36 8.87 -21.63
C HIS A 52 -8.83 8.87 -20.18
N TYR A 53 -9.46 8.14 -19.26
CA TYR A 53 -8.94 8.04 -17.91
C TYR A 53 -7.63 7.26 -17.87
N ASN A 54 -6.73 7.71 -17.02
CA ASN A 54 -5.49 7.03 -16.66
C ASN A 54 -5.63 6.31 -15.31
N PHE A 55 -4.60 5.54 -14.99
CA PHE A 55 -4.51 4.77 -13.76
C PHE A 55 -3.23 5.12 -13.01
N VAL A 56 -3.18 4.75 -11.74
CA VAL A 56 -2.00 4.95 -10.88
C VAL A 56 -1.61 3.60 -10.29
N ALA A 57 -0.34 3.23 -10.36
CA ALA A 57 0.23 2.07 -9.69
C ALA A 57 1.38 2.54 -8.79
N ILE A 58 1.16 2.48 -7.47
CA ILE A 58 2.09 3.01 -6.46
C ILE A 58 2.49 1.94 -5.45
N THR A 59 3.70 2.09 -4.94
CA THR A 59 4.30 1.22 -3.92
C THR A 59 5.22 2.05 -2.99
N PHE A 60 5.79 1.43 -1.97
CA PHE A 60 6.57 2.10 -0.95
C PHE A 60 8.04 2.35 -1.35
N THR A 61 8.64 1.50 -2.18
CA THR A 61 10.08 1.58 -2.51
C THR A 61 10.32 1.79 -4.00
N ASN A 62 11.43 2.48 -4.32
CA ASN A 62 11.85 2.66 -5.72
C ASN A 62 12.12 1.31 -6.41
N LYS A 63 12.65 0.32 -5.68
CA LYS A 63 12.88 -1.02 -6.21
C LYS A 63 11.57 -1.70 -6.63
N ALA A 64 10.57 -1.70 -5.73
CA ALA A 64 9.26 -2.25 -6.05
C ALA A 64 8.58 -1.48 -7.20
N ALA A 65 8.81 -0.16 -7.29
CA ALA A 65 8.25 0.64 -8.37
C ALA A 65 8.88 0.29 -9.73
N THR A 66 10.19 -0.01 -9.76
CA THR A 66 10.86 -0.54 -10.95
C THR A 66 10.33 -1.92 -11.32
N GLU A 67 10.19 -2.83 -10.35
CA GLU A 67 9.62 -4.16 -10.59
C GLU A 67 8.17 -4.10 -11.12
N LEU A 68 7.35 -3.19 -10.61
CA LEU A 68 6.01 -2.91 -11.15
C LEU A 68 6.09 -2.40 -12.58
N ARG A 69 6.99 -1.45 -12.85
CA ARG A 69 7.20 -0.90 -14.20
C ARG A 69 7.64 -1.95 -15.20
N ASP A 70 8.41 -2.94 -14.80
CA ASP A 70 8.87 -4.00 -15.71
C ASP A 70 7.75 -4.99 -16.03
N LYS A 71 6.77 -5.17 -15.13
CA LYS A 71 5.63 -6.08 -15.31
C LYS A 71 4.46 -5.47 -16.08
N ILE A 72 4.26 -4.15 -15.97
CA ILE A 72 3.15 -3.45 -16.64
C ILE A 72 3.53 -3.22 -18.11
N VAL A 73 2.64 -3.61 -19.02
CA VAL A 73 2.85 -3.49 -20.46
C VAL A 73 2.39 -2.12 -20.94
N LYS A 74 1.18 -1.68 -20.57
CA LYS A 74 0.55 -0.43 -21.04
C LYS A 74 0.92 0.78 -20.21
N LYS A 75 2.20 1.16 -20.26
CA LYS A 75 2.78 2.21 -19.41
C LYS A 75 2.24 3.61 -19.72
N GLU A 76 1.80 3.85 -20.95
CA GLU A 76 1.34 5.16 -21.42
C GLU A 76 0.04 5.64 -20.73
N ARG A 77 -0.76 4.71 -20.20
CA ARG A 77 -2.00 5.03 -19.47
C ARG A 77 -1.84 4.97 -17.94
N VAL A 78 -0.63 4.77 -17.43
CA VAL A 78 -0.38 4.48 -16.02
C VAL A 78 0.73 5.34 -15.45
N PHE A 79 0.44 6.05 -14.37
CA PHE A 79 1.48 6.57 -13.49
C PHE A 79 2.08 5.41 -12.68
N ILE A 80 3.38 5.15 -12.80
CA ILE A 80 4.07 4.08 -12.05
C ILE A 80 5.20 4.66 -11.22
N GLY A 81 5.13 4.54 -9.90
CA GLY A 81 6.13 5.13 -9.01
C GLY A 81 5.95 4.80 -7.53
N THR A 82 6.66 5.54 -6.68
CA THR A 82 6.37 5.55 -5.25
C THR A 82 5.21 6.49 -4.95
N ILE A 83 4.61 6.34 -3.76
CA ILE A 83 3.60 7.28 -3.25
C ILE A 83 4.16 8.71 -3.28
N ASP A 84 5.39 8.90 -2.78
CA ASP A 84 6.08 10.18 -2.82
C ASP A 84 6.18 10.75 -4.23
N SER A 85 6.67 9.97 -5.21
CA SER A 85 6.79 10.46 -6.58
C SER A 85 5.44 10.82 -7.21
N PHE A 86 4.35 10.15 -6.81
CA PHE A 86 3.00 10.50 -7.25
C PHE A 86 2.59 11.86 -6.70
N LEU A 87 2.74 12.06 -5.38
CA LEU A 87 2.38 13.33 -4.74
C LEU A 87 3.19 14.51 -5.27
N GLU A 88 4.50 14.31 -5.45
CA GLU A 88 5.39 15.33 -6.00
C GLU A 88 4.91 15.76 -7.40
N LYS A 89 4.81 14.82 -8.34
CA LYS A 89 4.58 15.12 -9.76
C LYS A 89 3.15 15.48 -10.11
N GLU A 90 2.17 14.92 -9.40
CA GLU A 90 0.75 15.04 -9.77
C GLU A 90 -0.02 16.05 -8.92
N ILE A 91 0.55 16.49 -7.79
CA ILE A 91 -0.15 17.38 -6.85
C ILE A 91 0.74 18.55 -6.46
N ILE A 92 1.89 18.28 -5.84
CA ILE A 92 2.71 19.30 -5.21
C ILE A 92 3.33 20.19 -6.29
N ASP A 93 4.16 19.66 -7.18
CA ASP A 93 4.89 20.46 -8.18
C ASP A 93 3.96 21.29 -9.08
N ILE A 94 2.77 20.77 -9.38
CA ILE A 94 1.78 21.44 -10.23
C ILE A 94 1.04 22.55 -9.47
N PHE A 95 0.64 22.28 -8.23
CA PHE A 95 -0.36 23.12 -7.55
C PHE A 95 0.14 23.80 -6.28
N ILE A 96 1.41 23.65 -5.90
CA ILE A 96 1.96 24.19 -4.64
C ILE A 96 1.68 25.68 -4.46
N LYS A 97 1.73 26.49 -5.53
CA LYS A 97 1.44 27.93 -5.51
C LYS A 97 -0.01 28.26 -5.10
N SER A 98 -0.92 27.28 -5.15
CA SER A 98 -2.32 27.46 -4.73
C SER A 98 -2.46 27.54 -3.20
N ILE A 99 -1.43 27.15 -2.45
CA ILE A 99 -1.54 27.10 -0.98
C ILE A 99 -1.35 28.48 -0.35
N GLU A 100 -0.31 29.22 -0.73
CA GLU A 100 0.02 30.53 -0.17
C GLU A 100 0.85 31.33 -1.17
N ASP A 101 0.74 32.65 -1.09
CA ASP A 101 1.59 33.57 -1.84
C ASP A 101 3.06 33.43 -1.39
N ASN A 102 3.98 33.75 -2.30
CA ASN A 102 5.45 33.71 -2.10
C ASN A 102 6.10 32.31 -2.04
N ILE A 103 5.45 31.27 -2.57
CA ILE A 103 6.15 29.99 -2.79
C ILE A 103 7.07 30.11 -4.03
N PRO A 104 8.36 29.72 -3.91
CA PRO A 104 9.31 29.82 -5.01
C PRO A 104 8.91 28.95 -6.20
N GLU A 105 9.23 29.40 -7.42
CA GLU A 105 8.96 28.63 -8.64
C GLU A 105 9.73 27.31 -8.73
N LYS A 106 10.91 27.28 -8.11
CA LYS A 106 11.79 26.11 -8.05
C LYS A 106 12.23 25.90 -6.61
N PHE A 107 12.10 24.67 -6.15
CA PHE A 107 12.55 24.20 -4.85
C PHE A 107 13.13 22.79 -4.98
N TYR A 108 13.82 22.33 -3.95
CA TYR A 108 14.51 21.04 -3.94
C TYR A 108 14.01 20.17 -2.80
N TYR A 109 13.71 18.91 -3.11
CA TYR A 109 13.41 17.90 -2.10
C TYR A 109 14.68 17.52 -1.33
N SER A 110 14.64 17.60 0.00
CA SER A 110 15.75 17.22 0.87
C SER A 110 15.29 16.30 2.00
N TYR A 111 16.07 15.24 2.22
CA TYR A 111 15.87 14.28 3.32
C TYR A 111 17.00 14.35 4.36
N GLN A 112 17.86 15.37 4.27
CA GLN A 112 18.98 15.54 5.19
C GLN A 112 18.49 15.86 6.61
N LYS A 113 19.25 15.45 7.63
CA LYS A 113 18.87 15.64 9.04
C LYS A 113 18.60 17.12 9.39
N LYS A 114 19.36 18.05 8.81
CA LYS A 114 19.22 19.50 9.00
C LYS A 114 17.92 20.10 8.41
N ASP A 115 17.32 19.39 7.47
CA ASP A 115 16.12 19.83 6.74
C ASP A 115 14.84 19.22 7.33
N LYS A 116 14.97 18.46 8.42
CA LYS A 116 13.85 17.93 9.19
C LYS A 116 13.26 18.99 10.14
N PHE A 117 11.98 18.88 10.43
CA PHE A 117 11.22 19.81 11.27
C PHE A 117 10.11 19.12 12.05
N CYS A 118 9.62 19.75 13.11
CA CYS A 118 8.67 19.14 14.04
C CYS A 118 7.20 19.55 13.82
N ASN A 119 6.94 20.58 13.01
CA ASN A 119 5.58 21.05 12.73
C ASN A 119 5.42 21.57 11.29
N TYR A 120 4.17 21.72 10.88
CA TYR A 120 3.80 22.06 9.51
C TYR A 120 4.30 23.45 9.08
N ASN A 121 4.20 24.44 9.98
CA ASN A 121 4.56 25.82 9.68
C ASN A 121 6.07 25.97 9.44
N ASP A 122 6.90 25.23 10.19
CA ASP A 122 8.34 25.19 9.98
C ASP A 122 8.70 24.60 8.61
N GLY A 123 7.95 23.59 8.16
CA GLY A 123 8.09 23.01 6.83
C GLY A 123 7.80 24.04 5.73
N LEU A 124 6.70 24.80 5.86
CA LEU A 124 6.37 25.87 4.93
C LEU A 124 7.39 27.02 4.96
N LYS A 125 7.87 27.40 6.15
CA LYS A 125 8.91 28.41 6.31
C LYS A 125 10.20 27.99 5.59
N LYS A 126 10.62 26.73 5.78
CA LYS A 126 11.78 26.14 5.08
C LYS A 126 11.62 26.18 3.56
N LEU A 127 10.45 25.82 3.07
CA LEU A 127 10.13 25.86 1.64
C LEU A 127 10.23 27.29 1.08
N LYS A 128 9.69 28.28 1.78
CA LYS A 128 9.66 29.67 1.32
C LYS A 128 11.03 30.35 1.39
N GLU A 129 11.70 30.27 2.52
CA GLU A 129 12.94 31.00 2.78
C GLU A 129 14.16 30.33 2.15
N TYR A 130 14.22 29.00 2.20
CA TYR A 130 15.41 28.24 1.80
C TYR A 130 15.22 27.48 0.49
N LYS A 131 14.01 27.51 -0.11
CA LYS A 131 13.67 26.73 -1.31
C LYS A 131 13.89 25.21 -1.11
N ILE A 132 13.74 24.75 0.13
CA ILE A 132 13.93 23.34 0.51
C ILE A 132 12.59 22.76 0.94
N PHE A 133 12.16 21.71 0.23
CA PHE A 133 11.06 20.86 0.63
C PHE A 133 11.62 19.72 1.51
N GLY A 134 11.56 19.89 2.82
CA GLY A 134 12.03 18.90 3.78
C GLY A 134 10.97 17.87 4.16
N THR A 135 11.22 17.14 5.24
CA THR A 135 10.28 16.18 5.83
C THR A 135 10.14 16.41 7.32
N TYR A 136 9.11 15.84 7.93
CA TYR A 136 9.06 15.79 9.39
C TYR A 136 10.27 15.07 9.98
N ASP A 137 10.60 15.37 11.23
CA ASP A 137 11.57 14.59 11.99
C ASP A 137 11.08 13.17 12.29
N ASN A 138 11.97 12.35 12.85
CA ASN A 138 11.64 10.95 13.10
C ASN A 138 10.57 10.77 14.18
N ASP A 139 10.48 11.69 15.14
CA ASP A 139 9.54 11.56 16.25
C ASP A 139 8.12 11.91 15.81
N ILE A 140 7.99 12.91 14.95
CA ILE A 140 6.73 13.25 14.30
C ILE A 140 6.31 12.18 13.28
N GLN A 141 7.25 11.62 12.51
CA GLN A 141 6.97 10.52 11.59
C GLN A 141 6.42 9.29 12.32
N LYS A 142 6.99 8.93 13.49
CA LYS A 142 6.50 7.82 14.33
C LYS A 142 5.03 7.98 14.76
N LEU A 143 4.54 9.21 14.88
CA LEU A 143 3.12 9.48 15.16
C LEU A 143 2.20 9.21 13.95
N GLY A 144 2.78 8.85 12.81
CA GLY A 144 2.10 8.62 11.54
C GLY A 144 1.90 9.88 10.71
N LYS A 145 2.59 10.99 11.04
CA LYS A 145 2.50 12.23 10.28
C LYS A 145 3.46 12.22 9.08
N ASN A 146 2.95 12.67 7.94
CA ASN A 146 3.67 12.72 6.69
C ASN A 146 3.47 14.08 6.02
N PHE A 147 4.54 14.88 5.91
CA PHE A 147 4.44 16.27 5.46
C PHE A 147 3.93 16.39 4.02
N LYS A 148 4.37 15.51 3.10
CA LYS A 148 3.89 15.51 1.71
C LYS A 148 2.40 15.18 1.65
N CYS A 149 1.96 14.17 2.39
CA CYS A 149 0.56 13.79 2.43
C CYS A 149 -0.30 14.89 3.04
N GLU A 150 0.15 15.50 4.15
CA GLU A 150 -0.57 16.60 4.80
C GLU A 150 -0.68 17.82 3.87
N LEU A 151 0.41 18.18 3.18
CA LEU A 151 0.42 19.28 2.20
C LEU A 151 -0.51 18.98 1.01
N ALA A 152 -0.41 17.78 0.43
CA ALA A 152 -1.27 17.35 -0.67
C ALA A 152 -2.76 17.38 -0.28
N LEU A 153 -3.09 16.90 0.93
CA LEU A 153 -4.46 16.94 1.44
C LEU A 153 -4.97 18.36 1.64
N LYS A 154 -4.12 19.28 2.13
CA LYS A 154 -4.45 20.70 2.25
C LYS A 154 -4.67 21.35 0.88
N LEU A 155 -3.82 21.06 -0.11
CA LEU A 155 -3.99 21.53 -1.49
C LEU A 155 -5.32 21.07 -2.09
N LEU A 156 -5.66 19.79 -1.92
CA LEU A 156 -6.91 19.21 -2.38
C LEU A 156 -8.12 19.88 -1.74
N LYS A 157 -8.11 20.04 -0.41
CA LYS A 157 -9.23 20.67 0.32
C LYS A 157 -9.40 22.15 -0.02
N LYS A 158 -8.30 22.86 -0.34
CA LYS A 158 -8.32 24.29 -0.62
C LYS A 158 -8.69 24.64 -2.06
N SER A 159 -8.29 23.82 -3.04
CA SER A 159 -8.39 24.16 -4.46
C SER A 159 -9.18 23.12 -5.25
N VAL A 160 -10.36 23.54 -5.72
CA VAL A 160 -11.23 22.73 -6.61
C VAL A 160 -10.50 22.31 -7.89
N ARG A 161 -9.57 23.14 -8.40
CA ARG A 161 -8.80 22.82 -9.60
C ARG A 161 -7.98 21.55 -9.45
N VAL A 162 -7.39 21.31 -8.27
CA VAL A 162 -6.61 20.09 -7.99
C VAL A 162 -7.53 18.87 -7.96
N GLN A 163 -8.71 19.02 -7.35
CA GLN A 163 -9.71 17.96 -7.27
C GLN A 163 -10.20 17.57 -8.68
N GLU A 164 -10.57 18.55 -9.50
CA GLU A 164 -11.01 18.33 -10.88
C GLU A 164 -9.92 17.70 -11.73
N TYR A 165 -8.69 18.21 -11.66
CA TYR A 165 -7.56 17.64 -12.38
C TYR A 165 -7.40 16.15 -12.10
N LEU A 166 -7.38 15.74 -10.82
CA LEU A 166 -7.25 14.33 -10.47
C LEU A 166 -8.49 13.51 -10.82
N LYS A 167 -9.69 14.05 -10.60
CA LYS A 167 -10.97 13.38 -10.88
C LYS A 167 -11.16 13.08 -12.37
N TYR A 168 -10.72 13.98 -13.25
CA TYR A 168 -10.80 13.79 -14.70
C TYR A 168 -9.60 13.01 -15.26
N LYS A 169 -8.45 13.02 -14.57
CA LYS A 169 -7.26 12.28 -15.01
C LYS A 169 -7.29 10.82 -14.60
N TYR A 170 -7.70 10.48 -13.38
CA TYR A 170 -7.52 9.13 -12.83
C TYR A 170 -8.81 8.41 -12.51
N LYS A 171 -8.95 7.18 -13.04
CA LYS A 171 -10.09 6.30 -12.73
C LYS A 171 -9.90 5.54 -11.42
N LYS A 172 -8.71 4.98 -11.24
CA LYS A 172 -8.40 4.04 -10.15
C LYS A 172 -6.92 4.10 -9.76
N ILE A 173 -6.66 3.95 -8.47
CA ILE A 173 -5.32 3.89 -7.86
C ILE A 173 -5.09 2.49 -7.32
N PHE A 174 -3.99 1.88 -7.75
CA PHE A 174 -3.50 0.58 -7.34
C PHE A 174 -2.35 0.76 -6.36
N ILE A 175 -2.48 0.18 -5.16
CA ILE A 175 -1.55 0.39 -4.05
C ILE A 175 -1.01 -0.97 -3.60
N ASP A 176 0.29 -1.18 -3.78
CA ASP A 176 1.02 -2.33 -3.24
C ASP A 176 1.54 -2.03 -1.82
N GLU A 177 1.66 -3.08 -1.00
CA GLU A 177 2.14 -3.02 0.38
C GLU A 177 1.36 -2.05 1.29
N TYR A 178 0.03 -2.06 1.20
CA TYR A 178 -0.81 -1.10 1.93
C TYR A 178 -0.61 -1.15 3.46
N GLN A 179 -0.22 -2.31 4.02
CA GLN A 179 0.03 -2.47 5.45
C GLN A 179 1.12 -1.52 5.99
N ASP A 180 2.01 -1.02 5.14
CA ASP A 180 3.11 -0.13 5.50
C ASP A 180 2.73 1.36 5.39
N SER A 181 1.45 1.66 5.13
CA SER A 181 0.93 3.02 5.08
C SER A 181 0.85 3.66 6.48
N ASP A 182 1.30 4.90 6.57
CA ASP A 182 1.12 5.77 7.72
C ASP A 182 -0.29 6.39 7.76
N GLN A 183 -0.57 7.16 8.81
CA GLN A 183 -1.88 7.79 8.98
C GLN A 183 -2.17 8.82 7.88
N GLY A 184 -1.18 9.65 7.52
CA GLY A 184 -1.33 10.67 6.48
C GLY A 184 -1.62 10.08 5.10
N MET A 185 -0.95 8.98 4.75
CA MET A 185 -1.20 8.22 3.52
C MET A 185 -2.63 7.65 3.52
N HIS A 186 -3.04 7.00 4.62
CA HIS A 186 -4.38 6.45 4.74
C HIS A 186 -5.47 7.51 4.57
N GLU A 187 -5.34 8.65 5.25
CA GLU A 187 -6.27 9.77 5.14
C GLU A 187 -6.37 10.32 3.72
N LEU A 188 -5.23 10.41 3.02
CA LEU A 188 -5.18 10.87 1.65
C LEU A 188 -5.88 9.90 0.68
N PHE A 189 -5.64 8.59 0.80
CA PHE A 189 -6.31 7.60 -0.03
C PHE A 189 -7.82 7.56 0.22
N CYS A 190 -8.24 7.66 1.48
CA CYS A 190 -9.65 7.78 1.84
C CYS A 190 -10.28 9.04 1.22
N TYR A 191 -9.56 10.17 1.19
CA TYR A 191 -10.01 11.38 0.51
C TYR A 191 -10.18 11.18 -1.01
N PHE A 192 -9.22 10.54 -1.69
CA PHE A 192 -9.35 10.21 -3.12
C PHE A 192 -10.58 9.34 -3.41
N ALA A 193 -10.81 8.32 -2.59
CA ALA A 193 -11.95 7.42 -2.77
C ALA A 193 -13.29 8.11 -2.54
N LYS A 194 -13.39 8.85 -1.43
CA LYS A 194 -14.67 9.39 -0.95
C LYS A 194 -15.05 10.69 -1.64
N GLU A 195 -14.12 11.64 -1.70
CA GLU A 195 -14.43 13.01 -2.16
C GLU A 195 -14.22 13.14 -3.68
N LEU A 196 -13.20 12.47 -4.24
CA LEU A 196 -12.94 12.52 -5.69
C LEU A 196 -13.63 11.40 -6.49
N GLY A 197 -14.07 10.34 -5.81
CA GLY A 197 -14.69 9.18 -6.45
C GLY A 197 -13.70 8.25 -7.19
N ILE A 198 -12.39 8.45 -7.00
CA ILE A 198 -11.34 7.65 -7.62
C ILE A 198 -11.29 6.29 -6.93
N LYS A 199 -11.45 5.20 -7.68
CA LYS A 199 -11.52 3.86 -7.08
C LYS A 199 -10.16 3.42 -6.53
N LEU A 200 -10.17 2.58 -5.51
CA LEU A 200 -8.95 2.02 -4.93
C LEU A 200 -8.86 0.52 -5.17
N PHE A 201 -7.69 0.04 -5.56
CA PHE A 201 -7.31 -1.37 -5.51
C PHE A 201 -6.11 -1.49 -4.58
N ILE A 202 -6.30 -2.09 -3.42
CA ILE A 202 -5.24 -2.21 -2.42
C ILE A 202 -4.87 -3.68 -2.23
N VAL A 203 -3.58 -3.95 -2.11
CA VAL A 203 -3.07 -5.26 -1.71
C VAL A 203 -2.19 -5.12 -0.48
N GLY A 204 -2.24 -6.10 0.41
CA GLY A 204 -1.40 -6.10 1.59
C GLY A 204 -1.47 -7.40 2.39
N ASP A 205 -0.57 -7.50 3.36
CA ASP A 205 -0.51 -8.59 4.34
C ASP A 205 -0.21 -8.00 5.71
N ASP A 206 -1.16 -8.11 6.64
CA ASP A 206 -1.00 -7.55 7.98
C ASP A 206 0.15 -8.21 8.77
N LYS A 207 0.50 -9.46 8.44
CA LYS A 207 1.65 -10.17 9.03
C LYS A 207 3.00 -9.68 8.50
N GLN A 208 3.02 -8.95 7.38
CA GLN A 208 4.24 -8.38 6.79
C GLN A 208 4.48 -6.92 7.16
N SER A 209 3.66 -6.32 8.04
CA SER A 209 3.83 -4.94 8.48
C SER A 209 5.11 -4.79 9.34
N ILE A 210 6.19 -4.30 8.75
CA ILE A 210 7.49 -4.10 9.44
C ILE A 210 7.86 -2.62 9.65
N TYR A 211 7.10 -1.69 9.07
CA TYR A 211 7.37 -0.25 9.16
C TYR A 211 6.67 0.47 10.33
N GLY A 212 6.18 -0.27 11.34
CA GLY A 212 5.52 0.30 12.52
C GLY A 212 6.39 1.30 13.28
N TRP A 213 7.71 1.06 13.36
CA TRP A 213 8.69 1.98 13.98
C TRP A 213 8.82 3.32 13.23
N ARG A 214 8.32 3.40 12.01
CA ARG A 214 8.31 4.60 11.15
C ARG A 214 6.93 5.29 11.10
N GLY A 215 5.96 4.78 11.88
CA GLY A 215 4.61 5.33 11.96
C GLY A 215 3.57 4.64 11.08
N ALA A 216 3.91 3.51 10.43
CA ALA A 216 2.92 2.70 9.72
C ALA A 216 1.85 2.19 10.70
N LYS A 217 0.58 2.27 10.29
CA LYS A 217 -0.56 1.88 11.13
C LYS A 217 -1.31 0.72 10.46
N VAL A 218 -0.85 -0.50 10.73
CA VAL A 218 -1.50 -1.73 10.26
C VAL A 218 -2.99 -1.82 10.65
N GLN A 219 -3.39 -1.15 11.74
CA GLN A 219 -4.79 -1.08 12.14
C GLN A 219 -5.68 -0.43 11.07
N ASN A 220 -5.17 0.54 10.31
CA ASN A 220 -5.93 1.15 9.21
C ASN A 220 -6.23 0.11 8.12
N PHE A 221 -5.26 -0.74 7.79
CA PHE A 221 -5.46 -1.84 6.85
C PHE A 221 -6.47 -2.87 7.40
N LYS A 222 -6.35 -3.24 8.69
CA LYS A 222 -7.32 -4.13 9.35
C LYS A 222 -8.74 -3.58 9.33
N ASN A 223 -8.91 -2.28 9.61
CA ASN A 223 -10.20 -1.63 9.57
C ASN A 223 -10.82 -1.68 8.15
N ILE A 224 -10.01 -1.56 7.08
CA ILE A 224 -10.50 -1.76 5.70
C ILE A 224 -11.00 -3.21 5.53
N VAL A 225 -10.20 -4.19 5.92
CA VAL A 225 -10.52 -5.63 5.76
C VAL A 225 -11.78 -6.02 6.54
N GLU A 226 -11.99 -5.41 7.71
CA GLU A 226 -13.16 -5.63 8.56
C GLU A 226 -14.39 -4.80 8.12
N ASN A 227 -14.29 -4.01 7.04
CA ASN A 227 -15.30 -3.05 6.59
C ASN A 227 -15.72 -2.03 7.67
N ASN A 228 -14.81 -1.72 8.59
CA ASN A 228 -15.01 -0.77 9.69
C ASN A 228 -14.64 0.68 9.28
N ILE A 229 -14.83 1.03 8.02
CA ILE A 229 -14.54 2.37 7.50
C ILE A 229 -15.83 3.05 7.08
N GLU A 230 -16.06 4.22 7.66
CA GLU A 230 -17.20 5.03 7.29
C GLU A 230 -17.15 5.45 5.82
N LYS A 231 -18.25 5.19 5.10
CA LYS A 231 -18.55 5.78 3.79
C LYS A 231 -17.66 5.33 2.62
N ILE A 232 -16.80 4.32 2.80
CA ILE A 232 -16.07 3.66 1.71
C ILE A 232 -16.31 2.15 1.80
N SER A 233 -17.06 1.61 0.84
CA SER A 233 -17.27 0.17 0.73
C SER A 233 -16.17 -0.46 -0.13
N PHE A 234 -15.55 -1.53 0.36
CA PHE A 234 -14.56 -2.34 -0.33
C PHE A 234 -15.09 -3.75 -0.57
N ASN A 235 -14.78 -4.30 -1.75
CA ASN A 235 -14.90 -5.73 -1.99
C ASN A 235 -13.64 -6.41 -1.45
N ILE A 236 -13.80 -7.24 -0.42
CA ILE A 236 -12.69 -7.90 0.26
C ILE A 236 -12.48 -9.30 -0.35
N PHE A 237 -11.24 -9.59 -0.74
CA PHE A 237 -10.83 -10.90 -1.24
C PHE A 237 -9.60 -11.40 -0.48
N ARG A 238 -9.43 -12.72 -0.41
CA ARG A 238 -8.30 -13.34 0.28
C ARG A 238 -7.55 -14.31 -0.64
N LEU A 239 -6.23 -14.17 -0.71
CA LEU A 239 -5.36 -15.06 -1.47
C LEU A 239 -4.54 -15.95 -0.54
N HIS A 240 -4.63 -17.26 -0.78
CA HIS A 240 -4.15 -18.30 0.12
C HIS A 240 -3.06 -19.15 -0.52
N HIS A 241 -3.06 -19.30 -1.85
CA HIS A 241 -2.09 -20.13 -2.55
C HIS A 241 -0.69 -19.49 -2.52
N ASN A 242 0.34 -20.23 -2.09
CA ASN A 242 1.73 -19.76 -2.09
C ASN A 242 2.47 -20.33 -3.31
N PHE A 243 2.91 -19.46 -4.22
CA PHE A 243 3.66 -19.85 -5.42
C PHE A 243 5.19 -19.84 -5.22
N ARG A 244 5.67 -19.24 -4.13
CA ARG A 244 7.10 -18.96 -3.93
C ARG A 244 7.82 -20.08 -3.18
N SER A 245 7.15 -20.64 -2.18
CA SER A 245 7.77 -21.50 -1.18
C SER A 245 7.16 -22.88 -1.19
N HIS A 246 8.00 -23.90 -1.04
CA HIS A 246 7.55 -25.28 -0.84
C HIS A 246 6.65 -25.37 0.40
N ILE A 247 5.68 -26.29 0.39
CA ILE A 247 4.66 -26.43 1.44
C ILE A 247 5.25 -26.50 2.85
N ASN A 248 6.39 -27.18 3.03
CA ASN A 248 7.07 -27.29 4.33
C ASN A 248 7.54 -25.94 4.90
N ILE A 249 8.03 -25.03 4.04
CA ILE A 249 8.46 -23.68 4.46
C ILE A 249 7.23 -22.85 4.82
N THR A 250 6.16 -22.96 4.02
CA THR A 250 4.91 -22.26 4.25
C THR A 250 4.28 -22.69 5.58
N LEU A 251 4.21 -24.00 5.86
CA LEU A 251 3.72 -24.55 7.13
C LEU A 251 4.58 -24.08 8.31
N PHE A 252 5.91 -24.12 8.19
CA PHE A 252 6.79 -23.62 9.23
C PHE A 252 6.55 -22.14 9.54
N SER A 253 6.47 -21.29 8.51
CA SER A 253 6.18 -19.86 8.66
C SER A 253 4.82 -19.60 9.30
N GLN A 254 3.82 -20.43 9.00
CA GLN A 254 2.49 -20.33 9.60
C GLN A 254 2.53 -20.63 11.10
N ILE A 255 3.21 -21.71 11.51
CA ILE A 255 3.39 -22.06 12.92
C ILE A 255 4.04 -20.91 13.69
N LEU A 256 5.05 -20.26 13.10
CA LEU A 256 5.70 -19.09 13.71
C LEU A 256 4.80 -17.86 13.85
N SER A 257 3.80 -17.73 12.97
CA SER A 257 2.89 -16.58 12.94
C SER A 257 1.69 -16.73 13.87
N GLU A 258 1.51 -17.90 14.50
CA GLU A 258 0.40 -18.14 15.43
C GLU A 258 0.67 -17.51 16.80
N LYS A 259 -0.38 -16.89 17.37
CA LYS A 259 -0.32 -16.25 18.70
C LYS A 259 -0.21 -17.22 19.87
N ASN A 260 -0.19 -18.54 19.62
CA ASN A 260 -0.17 -19.60 20.64
C ASN A 260 1.22 -20.21 20.84
N ILE A 261 2.28 -19.43 20.61
CA ILE A 261 3.64 -19.81 21.00
C ILE A 261 3.77 -19.53 22.50
N GLU A 262 3.80 -20.60 23.31
CA GLU A 262 3.86 -20.48 24.77
C GLU A 262 5.26 -20.11 25.26
N LYS A 263 6.30 -20.54 24.54
CA LYS A 263 7.70 -20.29 24.92
C LYS A 263 8.61 -20.22 23.70
N ILE A 264 9.55 -19.28 23.74
CA ILE A 264 10.66 -19.16 22.79
C ILE A 264 11.95 -19.36 23.58
N GLU A 265 12.70 -20.41 23.28
CA GLU A 265 14.07 -20.58 23.80
C GLU A 265 15.07 -20.24 22.71
N LYS A 266 15.99 -19.32 23.01
CA LYS A 266 17.06 -18.93 22.10
C LYS A 266 18.37 -19.51 22.63
N THR A 267 18.98 -20.40 21.86
CA THR A 267 20.38 -20.81 22.06
C THR A 267 21.26 -20.05 21.07
N ASN A 268 22.58 -20.19 21.20
CA ASN A 268 23.53 -19.54 20.29
C ASN A 268 23.39 -20.03 18.83
N GLU A 269 22.76 -21.19 18.61
CA GLU A 269 22.63 -21.82 17.30
C GLU A 269 21.19 -21.95 16.80
N LYS A 270 20.19 -21.94 17.70
CA LYS A 270 18.80 -22.27 17.35
C LYS A 270 17.80 -21.43 18.13
N VAL A 271 16.63 -21.25 17.51
CA VAL A 271 15.43 -20.72 18.16
C VAL A 271 14.42 -21.86 18.24
N ILE A 272 14.01 -22.24 19.45
CA ILE A 272 13.08 -23.33 19.72
C ILE A 272 11.73 -22.72 20.12
N PHE A 273 10.66 -23.16 19.44
CA PHE A 273 9.30 -22.72 19.69
C PHE A 273 8.50 -23.85 20.33
N TYR A 274 7.89 -23.59 21.48
CA TYR A 274 7.02 -24.53 22.18
C TYR A 274 5.55 -24.16 21.93
N LYS A 275 4.79 -25.13 21.43
CA LYS A 275 3.33 -25.05 21.26
C LYS A 275 2.71 -26.25 21.95
N LYS A 276 1.72 -26.03 22.80
CA LYS A 276 0.97 -27.09 23.46
C LYS A 276 0.01 -27.70 22.45
N SER A 277 0.25 -28.97 22.12
CA SER A 277 -0.62 -29.79 21.26
C SER A 277 -1.91 -30.08 22.03
N THR A 278 -3.07 -29.64 21.52
CA THR A 278 -4.38 -29.98 22.11
C THR A 278 -4.92 -31.31 21.61
N GLY A 279 -4.31 -31.89 20.57
CA GLY A 279 -4.65 -33.20 20.00
C GLY A 279 -3.44 -33.93 19.42
N ASN A 280 -3.68 -34.83 18.46
CA ASN A 280 -2.63 -35.60 17.79
C ASN A 280 -1.85 -34.71 16.79
N LYS A 281 -0.53 -34.91 16.62
CA LYS A 281 0.31 -34.07 15.73
C LYS A 281 -0.24 -33.93 14.30
N LYS A 282 -0.88 -34.98 13.77
CA LYS A 282 -1.53 -34.96 12.45
C LYS A 282 -2.77 -34.07 12.43
N GLU A 283 -3.55 -34.05 13.50
CA GLU A 283 -4.76 -33.24 13.64
C GLU A 283 -4.41 -31.76 13.79
N ASP A 284 -3.39 -31.43 14.60
CA ASP A 284 -2.90 -30.06 14.73
C ASP A 284 -2.39 -29.51 13.37
N ILE A 285 -1.68 -30.33 12.58
CA ILE A 285 -1.25 -29.97 11.23
C ILE A 285 -2.46 -29.85 10.28
N GLN A 286 -3.43 -30.77 10.37
CA GLN A 286 -4.65 -30.70 9.57
C GLN A 286 -5.53 -29.50 9.93
N ASP A 287 -5.57 -29.08 11.18
CA ASP A 287 -6.29 -27.89 11.64
C ASP A 287 -5.60 -26.60 11.19
N ILE A 288 -4.26 -26.57 11.18
CA ILE A 288 -3.49 -25.47 10.54
C ILE A 288 -3.79 -25.40 9.05
N ILE A 289 -3.91 -26.55 8.37
CA ILE A 289 -4.24 -26.64 6.93
C ILE A 289 -5.71 -26.30 6.66
N LYS A 290 -6.65 -26.70 7.53
CA LYS A 290 -8.10 -26.43 7.38
C LYS A 290 -8.51 -24.98 7.64
N ARG A 291 -7.68 -24.22 8.36
CA ARG A 291 -7.85 -22.78 8.57
C ARG A 291 -7.33 -21.93 7.40
N GLN A 292 -6.97 -22.57 6.28
CA GLN A 292 -6.69 -21.90 5.01
C GLN A 292 -7.95 -21.26 4.44
#